data_AF-H1V0L3-F1
#
_entry.id   AF-H1V0L3-F1
#
_cell.length_a   1.000
_cell.length_b   1.000
_cell.length_c   1.000
_cell.angle_alpha   90.00
_cell.angle_beta   90.00
_cell.angle_gamma   90.00
#
_symmetry.space_group_name_H-M   'P 1'
#
loop_
_entity.id
_entity.type
_entity.pdbx_description
1 polymer ?
#
loop_
_entity_poly.entity_id
_entity_poly.type
_entity_poly.pdbx_seq_one_letter_code
_entity_poly.pdbx_strand_id
1 'polypeptide(L)'
;MADLEAKGLKNIRERLLVSDRCHIITDCHIQVDGLEEQELGGNSIGTTKRGIGPTYSTMAARNGITISEMFDEEVFARKLRQLAQGFKKRFGDLLVYDVEDEITRFKQYREDLRTFVVDAVPIIADAQKNGNKILVEGAQAVMLDLNFGTYPY
;
A
#
# COMPACT_ATOMS: atom_id res chain seq x y z
N MET A 1 -9.07 13.87 0.20
CA MET A 1 -8.83 15.19 0.83
C MET A 1 -10.02 16.11 0.68
N ALA A 2 -10.48 16.36 -0.56
CA ALA A 2 -11.65 17.20 -0.85
C ALA A 2 -12.88 16.86 0.01
N ASP A 3 -13.22 15.57 0.16
CA ASP A 3 -14.36 15.17 0.98
C ASP A 3 -14.23 15.53 2.48
N LEU A 4 -13.01 15.50 3.02
CA LEU A 4 -12.75 15.84 4.43
C LEU A 4 -12.74 17.36 4.63
N GLU A 5 -12.19 18.10 3.67
CA GLU A 5 -12.20 19.56 3.65
C GLU A 5 -13.63 20.08 3.48
N ALA A 6 -14.44 19.45 2.63
CA ALA A 6 -15.87 19.75 2.45
C ALA A 6 -16.69 19.51 3.73
N LYS A 7 -16.27 18.54 4.57
CA LYS A 7 -16.84 18.28 5.90
C LYS A 7 -16.31 19.25 6.98
N GLY A 8 -15.52 20.25 6.60
CA GLY A 8 -15.05 21.32 7.47
C GLY A 8 -13.71 21.08 8.16
N LEU A 9 -13.00 19.99 7.81
CA LEU A 9 -11.69 19.70 8.41
C LEU A 9 -10.61 20.58 7.78
N LYS A 10 -10.17 21.59 8.53
CA LYS A 10 -9.19 22.58 8.07
C LYS A 10 -7.75 22.06 8.17
N ASN A 11 -6.90 22.57 7.28
CA ASN A 11 -5.45 22.36 7.27
C ASN A 11 -5.03 20.89 7.27
N ILE A 12 -5.84 20.01 6.70
CA ILE A 12 -5.52 18.57 6.67
C ILE A 12 -4.19 18.31 5.95
N ARG A 13 -3.84 19.13 4.95
CA ARG A 13 -2.59 19.03 4.20
C ARG A 13 -1.34 19.32 5.04
N GLU A 14 -1.47 20.10 6.11
CA GLU A 14 -0.37 20.43 7.03
C GLU A 14 -0.27 19.41 8.17
N ARG A 15 -1.31 18.59 8.36
CA ARG A 15 -1.46 17.68 9.51
C ARG A 15 -1.26 16.22 9.14
N LEU A 16 -1.31 15.89 7.85
CA LEU A 16 -1.11 14.54 7.34
C LEU A 16 0.35 14.37 6.93
N LEU A 17 1.00 13.40 7.55
CA LEU A 17 2.36 12.98 7.21
C LEU A 17 2.31 11.51 6.78
N VAL A 18 2.98 11.18 5.69
CA VAL A 18 3.07 9.83 5.13
C VAL A 18 4.51 9.36 5.22
N SER A 19 4.75 8.19 5.79
CA SER A 19 6.09 7.63 5.85
C SER A 19 6.61 7.29 4.45
N ASP A 20 7.82 7.73 4.14
CA ASP A 20 8.55 7.36 2.93
C ASP A 20 8.81 5.85 2.81
N ARG A 21 8.79 5.13 3.94
CA ARG A 21 8.97 3.67 4.02
C ARG A 21 7.68 2.87 3.83
N CYS A 22 6.51 3.51 3.69
CA CYS A 22 5.27 2.80 3.42
C CYS A 22 5.34 2.06 2.08
N HIS A 23 4.82 0.84 2.03
CA HIS A 23 4.66 0.09 0.79
C HIS A 23 3.40 0.54 0.04
N ILE A 24 3.48 0.55 -1.29
CA ILE A 24 2.39 0.96 -2.18
C ILE A 24 1.56 -0.27 -2.57
N ILE A 25 0.25 -0.17 -2.36
CA ILE A 25 -0.72 -1.06 -2.98
C ILE A 25 -0.93 -0.56 -4.42
N THR A 26 -0.73 -1.43 -5.40
CA THR A 26 -0.90 -1.14 -6.83
C THR A 26 -2.19 -1.79 -7.31
N ASP A 27 -2.68 -1.36 -8.48
CA ASP A 27 -3.86 -2.00 -9.07
C ASP A 27 -3.57 -3.47 -9.42
N CYS A 28 -2.30 -3.79 -9.71
CA CYS A 28 -1.85 -5.17 -9.86
C CYS A 28 -2.07 -6.00 -8.58
N HIS A 29 -1.74 -5.46 -7.40
CA HIS A 29 -2.00 -6.15 -6.12
C HIS A 29 -3.50 -6.40 -5.89
N ILE A 30 -4.35 -5.44 -6.25
CA ILE A 30 -5.81 -5.56 -6.11
C ILE A 30 -6.36 -6.68 -7.02
N GLN A 31 -5.91 -6.75 -8.27
CA GLN A 31 -6.30 -7.81 -9.19
C GLN A 31 -5.84 -9.19 -8.70
N VAL A 32 -4.61 -9.29 -8.22
CA VAL A 32 -4.05 -10.55 -7.69
C VAL A 32 -4.84 -11.04 -6.48
N ASP A 33 -5.20 -10.17 -5.54
CA ASP A 33 -6.02 -10.53 -4.37
C ASP A 33 -7.37 -11.13 -4.81
N GLY A 34 -7.99 -10.53 -5.83
CA GLY A 34 -9.21 -11.06 -6.44
C GLY A 34 -9.03 -12.43 -7.09
N LEU A 35 -7.92 -12.67 -7.78
CA LEU A 35 -7.61 -13.94 -8.44
C LEU A 35 -7.28 -15.06 -7.44
N GLU A 36 -6.53 -14.75 -6.38
CA GLU A 36 -6.21 -15.69 -5.31
C GLU A 36 -7.50 -16.19 -4.62
N GLU A 37 -8.42 -15.28 -4.31
CA GLU A 37 -9.74 -15.65 -3.77
C GLU A 37 -10.57 -16.52 -4.73
N GLN A 38 -10.48 -16.26 -6.04
CA GLN A 38 -11.18 -17.09 -7.04
C GLN A 38 -10.59 -18.50 -7.12
N GLU A 39 -9.26 -18.65 -7.06
CA GLU A 39 -8.59 -19.96 -7.04
C GLU A 39 -8.96 -20.78 -5.81
N LEU A 40 -9.20 -20.13 -4.66
CA LEU A 40 -9.61 -20.80 -3.42
C LEU A 40 -11.06 -21.34 -3.47
N GLY A 41 -11.91 -20.78 -4.33
CA GLY A 41 -13.28 -21.25 -4.54
C GLY A 41 -14.08 -21.34 -3.23
N GLY A 42 -14.51 -22.55 -2.86
CA GLY A 42 -15.28 -22.79 -1.63
C GLY A 42 -14.49 -22.59 -0.32
N ASN A 43 -13.16 -22.47 -0.41
CA ASN A 43 -12.27 -22.20 0.73
C ASN A 43 -11.77 -20.75 0.75
N SER A 44 -12.54 -19.82 0.16
CA SER A 44 -12.22 -18.40 0.18
C SER A 44 -12.00 -17.89 1.60
N ILE A 45 -11.00 -17.05 1.80
CA ILE A 45 -10.72 -16.41 3.09
C ILE A 45 -11.76 -15.33 3.36
N GLY A 46 -12.31 -14.72 2.30
CA GLY A 46 -13.22 -13.57 2.40
C GLY A 46 -12.44 -12.27 2.47
N THR A 47 -11.41 -12.13 1.62
CA THR A 47 -10.58 -10.91 1.62
C THR A 47 -11.39 -9.70 1.20
N THR A 48 -10.92 -8.51 1.59
CA THR A 48 -11.55 -7.25 1.16
C THR A 48 -11.31 -6.94 -0.33
N LYS A 49 -10.50 -7.75 -1.03
CA LYS A 49 -10.09 -7.55 -2.43
C LYS A 49 -9.48 -6.16 -2.63
N ARG A 50 -8.62 -5.77 -1.70
CA ARG A 50 -7.93 -4.46 -1.67
C ARG A 50 -6.43 -4.59 -1.85
N GLY A 51 -5.92 -5.78 -2.16
CA GLY A 51 -4.49 -5.98 -2.41
C GLY A 51 -3.62 -6.03 -1.15
N ILE A 52 -4.21 -6.14 0.03
CA ILE A 52 -3.48 -6.13 1.32
C ILE A 52 -2.53 -7.34 1.40
N GLY A 53 -3.05 -8.55 1.19
CA GLY A 53 -2.26 -9.78 1.21
C GLY A 53 -1.10 -9.74 0.21
N PRO A 54 -1.37 -9.51 -1.10
CA PRO A 54 -0.32 -9.42 -2.12
C PRO A 54 0.73 -8.34 -1.84
N THR A 55 0.34 -7.20 -1.26
CA THR A 55 1.30 -6.12 -0.90
C THR A 55 2.22 -6.55 0.24
N TYR A 56 1.69 -7.21 1.29
CA TYR A 56 2.54 -7.75 2.37
C TYR A 56 3.41 -8.91 1.88
N SER A 57 2.91 -9.73 0.96
CA SER A 57 3.68 -10.81 0.32
C SER A 57 4.90 -10.25 -0.42
N THR A 58 4.71 -9.18 -1.21
CA THR A 58 5.81 -8.56 -1.97
C THR A 58 6.78 -7.77 -1.08
N MET A 59 6.28 -7.18 0.01
CA MET A 59 7.13 -6.61 1.07
C MET A 59 8.02 -7.70 1.68
N ALA A 60 7.46 -8.83 2.11
CA ALA A 60 8.22 -9.94 2.70
C ALA A 60 9.22 -10.54 1.70
N ALA A 61 8.83 -10.64 0.43
CA ALA A 61 9.70 -11.10 -0.67
C ALA A 61 10.76 -10.07 -1.08
N ARG A 62 10.71 -8.84 -0.56
CA ARG A 62 11.61 -7.71 -0.89
C ARG A 62 11.56 -7.29 -2.37
N ASN A 63 10.43 -7.53 -3.04
CA ASN A 63 10.17 -7.10 -4.41
C ASN A 63 9.01 -6.09 -4.52
N GLY A 64 8.46 -5.66 -3.38
CA GLY A 64 7.52 -4.54 -3.30
C GLY A 64 8.14 -3.19 -3.64
N ILE A 65 7.28 -2.17 -3.69
CA ILE A 65 7.62 -0.78 -4.02
C ILE A 65 7.25 0.10 -2.84
N THR A 66 8.18 0.94 -2.38
CA THR A 66 7.91 1.92 -1.31
C THR A 66 7.55 3.29 -1.86
N ILE A 67 6.97 4.15 -1.01
CA ILE A 67 6.68 5.55 -1.33
C ILE A 67 7.95 6.29 -1.75
N SER A 68 9.09 6.10 -1.06
CA SER A 68 10.36 6.73 -1.44
C SER A 68 10.78 6.39 -2.87
N GLU A 69 10.63 5.13 -3.28
CA GLU A 69 10.98 4.65 -4.62
C GLU A 69 10.02 5.16 -5.70
N MET A 70 8.80 5.57 -5.33
CA MET A 70 7.84 6.12 -6.28
C MET A 70 8.36 7.41 -6.93
N PHE A 71 9.14 8.21 -6.21
CA PHE A 71 9.64 9.51 -6.69
C PHE A 71 10.77 9.39 -7.71
N ASP A 72 11.42 8.23 -7.80
CA ASP A 72 12.33 7.89 -8.88
C ASP A 72 11.52 7.20 -9.99
N GLU A 73 11.22 7.94 -11.05
CA GLU A 73 10.36 7.47 -12.15
C GLU A 73 10.91 6.20 -12.82
N GLU A 74 12.23 6.12 -13.01
CA GLU A 74 12.87 4.99 -13.68
C GLU A 74 12.85 3.74 -12.79
N VAL A 75 13.17 3.90 -11.51
CA VAL A 75 13.12 2.80 -10.53
C VAL A 75 11.69 2.31 -10.36
N PHE A 76 10.72 3.22 -10.18
CA PHE A 76 9.32 2.87 -10.05
C PHE A 76 8.81 2.09 -11.27
N ALA A 77 9.01 2.64 -12.47
CA ALA A 77 8.52 2.01 -13.70
C ALA A 77 9.16 0.63 -13.91
N ARG A 78 10.46 0.48 -13.66
CA ARG A 78 11.15 -0.81 -13.74
C ARG A 78 10.59 -1.81 -12.74
N LYS A 79 10.42 -1.42 -11.47
CA LYS A 79 9.88 -2.29 -10.43
C LYS A 79 8.44 -2.70 -10.70
N LEU A 80 7.58 -1.78 -11.13
CA LEU A 80 6.18 -2.08 -11.42
C LEU A 80 6.03 -3.05 -12.60
N ARG A 81 6.85 -2.90 -13.66
CA ARG A 81 6.92 -3.85 -14.76
C ARG A 81 7.40 -5.23 -14.31
N GLN A 82 8.42 -5.29 -13.45
CA GLN A 82 8.91 -6.55 -12.90
C GLN A 82 7.85 -7.25 -12.03
N LEU A 83 7.15 -6.49 -11.19
CA LEU A 83 6.04 -6.96 -10.37
C LEU A 83 4.92 -7.56 -11.24
N ALA A 84 4.46 -6.79 -12.23
CA ALA A 84 3.43 -7.21 -13.16
C ALA A 84 3.83 -8.47 -13.94
N GLN A 85 5.08 -8.53 -14.41
CA GLN A 85 5.61 -9.70 -15.10
C GLN A 85 5.65 -10.92 -14.17
N GLY A 86 6.02 -10.74 -12.89
CA GLY A 86 6.03 -11.78 -11.88
C GLY A 86 4.64 -12.38 -11.68
N PHE A 87 3.63 -11.55 -11.47
CA PHE A 87 2.25 -12.01 -11.31
C PHE A 87 1.67 -12.59 -12.61
N LYS A 88 2.01 -12.04 -13.78
CA LYS A 88 1.62 -12.62 -15.07
C LYS A 88 2.18 -14.03 -15.27
N LYS A 89 3.37 -14.33 -14.75
CA LYS A 89 3.90 -15.71 -14.75
C LYS A 89 3.09 -16.66 -13.86
N ARG A 90 2.48 -16.16 -12.78
CA ARG A 90 1.67 -16.96 -11.85
C ARG A 90 0.24 -17.19 -12.34
N PHE A 91 -0.40 -16.16 -12.87
CA PHE A 91 -1.81 -16.17 -13.24
C PHE A 91 -2.08 -16.22 -14.76
N GLY A 92 -1.04 -16.08 -15.58
CA GLY A 92 -1.17 -16.10 -17.03
C GLY A 92 -2.07 -14.97 -17.53
N ASP A 93 -2.96 -15.31 -18.47
CA ASP A 93 -3.88 -14.37 -19.10
C ASP A 93 -5.07 -13.99 -18.20
N LEU A 94 -5.23 -14.62 -17.04
CA LEU A 94 -6.23 -14.20 -16.04
C LEU A 94 -5.88 -12.84 -15.43
N LEU A 95 -4.58 -12.49 -15.40
CA LEU A 95 -4.16 -11.17 -14.95
C LEU A 95 -4.29 -10.16 -16.09
N VAL A 96 -5.41 -9.46 -16.10
CA VAL A 96 -5.66 -8.33 -16.99
C VAL A 96 -5.24 -7.04 -16.28
N TYR A 97 -4.04 -6.56 -16.59
CA TYR A 97 -3.45 -5.37 -15.96
C TYR A 97 -2.61 -4.57 -16.95
N ASP A 98 -2.90 -3.27 -17.07
CA ASP A 98 -2.13 -2.33 -17.88
C ASP A 98 -1.11 -1.59 -17.00
N VAL A 99 0.15 -2.01 -17.12
CA VAL A 99 1.24 -1.44 -16.33
C VAL A 99 1.61 -0.02 -16.74
N GLU A 100 1.48 0.32 -18.02
CA GLU A 100 1.89 1.65 -18.52
C GLU A 100 0.87 2.72 -18.16
N ASP A 101 -0.42 2.33 -18.12
CA ASP A 101 -1.50 3.16 -17.63
C ASP A 101 -1.31 3.51 -16.13
N GLU A 102 -0.98 2.54 -15.28
CA GLU A 102 -0.67 2.81 -13.86
C GLU A 102 0.59 3.69 -13.72
N ILE A 103 1.68 3.41 -14.46
CA ILE A 103 2.88 4.27 -14.47
C ILE A 103 2.53 5.72 -14.82
N THR A 104 1.63 5.91 -15.78
CA THR A 104 1.18 7.23 -16.23
C THR A 104 0.39 7.95 -15.14
N ARG A 105 -0.54 7.28 -14.44
CA ARG A 105 -1.27 7.87 -13.30
C ARG A 105 -0.33 8.33 -12.19
N PHE A 106 0.75 7.58 -11.94
CA PHE A 106 1.71 7.92 -10.90
C PHE A 106 2.45 9.24 -11.14
N LYS A 107 2.45 9.79 -12.37
CA LYS A 107 2.96 11.15 -12.62
C LYS A 107 2.20 12.19 -11.81
N GLN A 108 0.87 12.09 -11.76
CA GLN A 108 0.06 12.99 -10.95
C GLN A 108 0.20 12.69 -9.46
N TYR A 109 0.19 11.41 -9.08
CA TYR A 109 0.30 11.03 -7.66
C TYR A 109 1.60 11.49 -7.00
N ARG A 110 2.72 11.51 -7.75
CA ARG A 110 3.99 12.07 -7.25
C ARG A 110 3.85 13.51 -6.85
N GLU A 111 3.25 14.33 -7.71
CA GLU A 111 3.07 15.76 -7.45
C GLU A 111 2.09 15.99 -6.29
N ASP A 112 1.00 15.23 -6.26
CA ASP A 112 0.00 15.34 -5.19
C ASP A 112 0.57 14.89 -3.83
N LEU A 113 1.39 13.83 -3.79
CA LEU A 113 1.90 13.26 -2.53
C LEU A 113 3.20 13.93 -2.03
N ARG A 114 3.93 14.65 -2.89
CA ARG A 114 5.26 15.20 -2.58
C ARG A 114 5.32 15.95 -1.26
N THR A 115 4.29 16.73 -0.92
CA THR A 115 4.26 17.56 0.30
C THR A 115 3.93 16.79 1.57
N PHE A 116 3.43 15.56 1.45
CA PHE A 116 2.99 14.74 2.58
C PHE A 116 4.08 13.79 3.06
N VAL A 117 5.01 13.43 2.19
CA VAL A 117 5.98 12.36 2.44
C VAL A 117 7.13 12.86 3.32
N VAL A 118 7.42 12.12 4.38
CA VAL A 118 8.47 12.43 5.36
C VAL A 118 9.19 11.17 5.81
N ASP A 119 10.41 11.32 6.33
CA ASP A 119 11.04 10.25 7.14
C ASP A 119 10.36 10.23 8.51
N ALA A 120 9.40 9.32 8.68
CA ALA A 120 8.54 9.30 9.87
C ALA A 120 9.27 8.81 11.13
N VAL A 121 10.33 8.01 10.98
CA VAL A 121 11.05 7.41 12.12
C VAL A 121 11.69 8.47 13.03
N PRO A 122 12.51 9.43 12.54
CA PRO A 122 13.06 10.47 13.38
C PRO A 122 11.98 11.37 13.98
N ILE A 123 10.90 11.67 13.24
CA ILE A 123 9.79 12.50 13.73
C ILE A 123 9.14 11.85 14.97
N ILE A 124 8.85 10.55 14.92
CA ILE A 124 8.27 9.81 16.04
C ILE A 124 9.28 9.72 17.20
N ALA A 125 10.55 9.45 16.91
CA ALA A 125 11.60 9.36 17.94
C ALA A 125 11.79 10.70 18.68
N ASP A 126 11.80 11.81 17.95
CA ASP A 126 11.90 13.16 18.52
C ASP A 126 10.65 13.52 19.33
N ALA A 127 9.45 13.18 18.84
CA ALA A 127 8.21 13.35 19.59
C ALA A 127 8.26 12.59 20.93
N GLN A 128 8.74 11.34 20.93
CA GLN A 128 8.91 10.56 22.14
C GLN A 128 9.95 11.18 23.09
N LYS A 129 11.11 11.60 22.57
CA LYS A 129 12.17 12.24 23.36
C LYS A 129 11.72 13.54 24.02
N ASN A 130 10.91 14.32 23.33
CA ASN A 130 10.37 15.60 23.81
C ASN A 130 9.17 15.44 24.75
N GLY A 131 8.72 14.20 25.02
CA GLY A 131 7.58 13.93 25.89
C GLY A 131 6.23 14.28 25.25
N ASN A 132 6.15 14.34 23.92
CA ASN A 132 4.89 14.54 23.21
C ASN A 132 3.98 13.33 23.43
N LYS A 133 2.67 13.58 23.53
CA LYS A 133 1.67 12.51 23.61
C LYS A 133 1.48 11.88 22.23
N ILE A 134 1.61 10.56 22.16
CA ILE A 134 1.42 9.78 20.93
C ILE A 134 0.26 8.82 21.17
N LEU A 135 -0.75 8.89 20.29
CA LEU A 135 -1.85 7.93 20.24
C LEU A 135 -1.64 7.04 19.02
N VAL A 136 -1.59 5.73 19.22
CA VAL A 136 -1.51 4.74 18.13
C VAL A 136 -2.90 4.17 17.90
N GLU A 137 -3.47 4.47 16.73
CA GLU A 137 -4.74 3.90 16.29
C GLU A 137 -4.45 2.54 15.62
N GLY A 138 -4.77 1.46 16.32
CA GLY A 138 -4.68 0.10 15.76
C GLY A 138 -5.80 -0.16 14.77
N ALA A 139 -5.48 -0.84 13.67
CA ALA A 139 -6.48 -1.32 12.71
C ALA A 139 -6.91 -2.76 13.04
N GLN A 140 -8.12 -3.12 12.59
CA GLN A 140 -8.74 -4.43 12.83
C GLN A 140 -8.82 -4.83 14.32
N ALA A 141 -8.73 -6.13 14.61
CA ALA A 141 -8.82 -6.71 15.94
C ALA A 141 -7.83 -7.87 16.08
N VAL A 142 -7.45 -8.20 17.32
CA VAL A 142 -6.44 -9.23 17.63
C VAL A 142 -6.79 -10.61 17.07
N MET A 143 -8.08 -10.95 16.97
CA MET A 143 -8.52 -12.23 16.39
C MET A 143 -8.25 -12.38 14.89
N LEU A 144 -7.90 -11.28 14.21
CA LEU A 144 -7.47 -11.23 12.81
C LEU A 144 -5.95 -11.02 12.66
N ASP A 145 -5.21 -11.14 13.76
CA ASP A 145 -3.75 -11.12 13.69
C ASP A 145 -3.23 -12.33 12.92
N LEU A 146 -2.22 -12.12 12.07
CA LEU A 146 -1.65 -13.17 11.23
C LEU A 146 -1.08 -14.35 12.02
N ASN A 147 -0.60 -14.13 13.25
CA ASN A 147 0.04 -15.13 14.09
C ASN A 147 -0.87 -15.61 15.23
N PHE A 148 -1.58 -14.68 15.87
CA PHE A 148 -2.37 -14.95 17.07
C PHE A 148 -3.86 -15.11 16.80
N GLY A 149 -4.32 -14.79 15.59
CA GLY A 149 -5.70 -14.91 15.16
C GLY A 149 -6.06 -16.31 14.67
N THR A 150 -7.18 -16.40 13.96
CA THR A 150 -7.74 -17.66 13.46
C THR A 150 -7.20 -18.03 12.09
N TYR A 151 -5.87 -18.15 11.94
CA TYR A 151 -5.25 -18.50 10.67
C TYR A 151 -5.88 -19.77 10.03
N PRO A 152 -6.21 -19.77 8.73
CA PRO A 152 -5.88 -18.77 7.70
C PRO A 152 -6.90 -17.64 7.49
N TYR A 153 -7.89 -17.48 8.39
CA TYR A 153 -9.01 -16.53 8.26
C TYR A 153 -8.72 -15.16 8.87
#